data_AF-A0A3B0TXD7-F1
#
_entry.id   AF-A0A3B0TXD7-F1
#
_cell.length_a   1.000
_cell.length_b   1.000
_cell.length_c   1.000
_cell.angle_alpha   90.00
_cell.angle_beta   90.00
_cell.angle_gamma   90.00
#
_symmetry.space_group_name_H-M   'P 1'
#
loop_
_entity.id
_entity.type
_entity.pdbx_description
1 polymer ?
#
loop_
_entity_poly.entity_id
_entity_poly.type
_entity_poly.pdbx_seq_one_letter_code
_entity_poly.pdbx_strand_id
1 'polypeptide(L)'
;MYDLPIDLLISPVAVGYFLFGRFALAKTFVASHKCNNCGLCTKQCPVSAIRFVQNHPFWSHKCESCMHCMNICPQRAIETAHLATGILWWFVFSFIPVLIAGLFIKEGNFIDTYFTLIVWTIMFITGLPIIFFGYKILHFFMQYKFLNYLITYTSLTRFKFWRRYFAPKKYL
;
A
#
# COMPACT_ATOMS: atom_id res chain seq x y z
N MET A 1 9.41 -32.86 12.73
CA MET A 1 8.91 -33.76 11.65
C MET A 1 7.55 -33.35 11.10
N TYR A 2 6.80 -32.47 11.79
CA TYR A 2 5.56 -31.86 11.25
C TYR A 2 5.81 -30.54 10.50
N ASP A 3 7.05 -30.04 10.52
CA ASP A 3 7.41 -28.73 9.96
C ASP A 3 7.31 -28.74 8.41
N LEU A 4 7.78 -29.82 7.77
CA LEU A 4 7.79 -29.94 6.32
C LEU A 4 6.39 -29.92 5.65
N PRO A 5 5.38 -30.67 6.12
CA PRO A 5 4.04 -30.59 5.53
C PRO A 5 3.35 -29.24 5.78
N ILE A 6 3.62 -28.59 6.92
CA ILE A 6 3.08 -27.25 7.23
C ILE A 6 3.73 -26.19 6.33
N ASP A 7 5.05 -26.23 6.16
CA ASP A 7 5.79 -25.31 5.28
C ASP A 7 5.33 -25.43 3.83
N LEU A 8 5.11 -26.66 3.35
CA LEU A 8 4.60 -26.91 2.00
C LEU A 8 3.17 -26.35 1.83
N LEU A 9 2.33 -26.48 2.85
CA LEU A 9 0.96 -25.95 2.86
C LEU A 9 0.92 -24.42 2.83
N ILE A 10 1.86 -23.74 3.49
CA ILE A 10 1.94 -22.27 3.54
C ILE A 10 2.68 -21.70 2.33
N SER A 11 3.46 -22.50 1.60
CA SER A 11 4.27 -22.07 0.45
C SER A 11 3.50 -21.24 -0.60
N PRO A 12 2.23 -21.54 -0.98
CA PRO A 12 1.51 -20.71 -1.94
C PRO A 12 1.20 -19.31 -1.41
N VAL A 13 0.95 -19.19 -0.10
CA VAL A 13 0.74 -17.90 0.58
C VAL A 13 2.03 -17.08 0.56
N ALA A 14 3.17 -17.72 0.83
CA ALA A 14 4.47 -17.07 0.77
C ALA A 14 4.79 -16.57 -0.65
N VAL A 15 4.52 -17.38 -1.68
CA VAL A 15 4.68 -17.00 -3.08
C VAL A 15 3.76 -15.83 -3.42
N GLY A 16 2.48 -15.88 -3.04
CA GLY A 16 1.54 -14.77 -3.24
C GLY A 16 1.98 -13.48 -2.55
N TYR A 17 2.51 -13.58 -1.33
CA TYR A 17 3.09 -12.44 -0.62
C TYR A 17 4.30 -11.88 -1.37
N PHE A 18 5.22 -12.72 -1.83
CA PHE A 18 6.42 -12.28 -2.53
C PHE A 18 6.11 -11.64 -3.90
N LEU A 19 5.12 -12.17 -4.62
CA LEU A 19 4.73 -11.67 -5.94
C LEU A 19 3.83 -10.44 -5.88
N PHE A 20 2.93 -10.34 -4.90
CA PHE A 20 1.93 -9.27 -4.85
C PHE A 20 1.90 -8.56 -3.50
N GLY A 21 1.86 -9.32 -2.39
CA GLY A 21 1.67 -8.78 -1.04
C GLY A 21 2.70 -7.72 -0.65
N ARG A 22 4.00 -7.98 -0.85
CA ARG A 22 5.07 -7.04 -0.49
C ARG A 22 4.94 -5.70 -1.22
N PHE A 23 4.54 -5.72 -2.50
CA PHE A 23 4.39 -4.51 -3.29
C PHE A 23 3.17 -3.70 -2.85
N ALA A 24 2.05 -4.36 -2.59
CA ALA A 24 0.85 -3.71 -2.06
C ALA A 24 1.12 -3.06 -0.70
N LEU A 25 1.75 -3.80 0.22
CA LEU A 25 2.07 -3.32 1.56
C LEU A 25 3.08 -2.17 1.54
N ALA A 26 4.08 -2.22 0.66
CA ALA A 26 5.02 -1.13 0.46
C ALA A 26 4.33 0.21 0.16
N LYS A 27 3.19 0.20 -0.54
CA LYS A 27 2.42 1.40 -0.91
C LYS A 27 1.50 1.92 0.18
N THR A 28 1.42 1.22 1.32
CA THR A 28 0.64 1.69 2.47
C THR A 28 1.43 2.69 3.33
N PHE A 29 2.76 2.67 3.30
CA PHE A 29 3.58 3.54 4.13
C PHE A 29 3.54 5.00 3.69
N VAL A 30 3.31 5.88 4.67
CA VAL A 30 3.31 7.33 4.51
C VAL A 30 4.03 7.99 5.68
N ALA A 31 4.58 9.18 5.45
CA ALA A 31 5.12 10.02 6.53
C ALA A 31 4.11 11.10 6.92
N SER A 32 3.77 11.12 8.21
CA SER A 32 2.93 12.16 8.79
C SER A 32 3.66 13.50 8.90
N HIS A 33 2.90 14.55 9.18
CA HIS A 33 3.39 15.92 9.44
C HIS A 33 4.41 16.02 10.60
N LYS A 34 4.60 14.97 11.40
CA LYS A 34 5.67 14.89 12.41
C LYS A 34 7.05 14.64 11.79
N CYS A 35 7.12 14.28 10.51
CA CYS A 35 8.37 14.05 9.81
C CYS A 35 9.18 15.35 9.78
N ASN A 36 10.41 15.29 10.29
CA ASN A 36 11.37 16.39 10.27
C ASN A 36 12.45 16.20 9.18
N ASN A 37 12.24 15.27 8.25
CA ASN A 37 13.15 14.98 7.13
C ASN A 37 14.60 14.63 7.52
N CYS A 38 14.81 14.06 8.71
CA CYS A 38 16.13 13.61 9.17
C CYS A 38 16.80 12.54 8.30
N GLY A 39 16.02 11.82 7.48
CA GLY A 39 16.53 10.82 6.55
C GLY A 39 16.99 9.49 7.15
N LEU A 40 16.85 9.30 8.48
CA LEU A 40 17.24 8.07 9.16
C LEU A 40 16.59 6.82 8.55
N CYS A 41 15.30 6.90 8.19
CA CYS A 41 14.57 5.81 7.55
C CYS A 41 15.19 5.37 6.22
N THR A 42 15.75 6.30 5.45
CA THR A 42 16.42 6.01 4.18
C THR A 42 17.77 5.35 4.42
N LYS A 43 18.56 5.89 5.35
CA LYS A 43 19.92 5.40 5.68
C LYS A 43 19.91 3.99 6.26
N GLN A 44 18.94 3.67 7.11
CA GLN A 44 18.84 2.39 7.81
C GLN A 44 17.98 1.35 7.08
N CYS A 45 17.52 1.64 5.86
CA CYS A 45 16.72 0.68 5.11
C CYS A 45 17.63 -0.45 4.57
N PRO A 46 17.47 -1.71 5.02
CA PRO A 46 18.39 -2.80 4.66
C PRO A 46 18.37 -3.14 3.17
N VAL A 47 17.26 -2.83 2.49
CA VAL A 47 17.02 -3.08 1.06
C VAL A 47 17.04 -1.80 0.22
N SER A 48 17.45 -0.67 0.80
CA SER A 48 17.52 0.64 0.15
C SER A 48 16.24 1.02 -0.62
N ALA A 49 15.09 0.71 -0.02
CA ALA A 49 13.79 0.86 -0.67
C ALA A 49 13.17 2.26 -0.55
N ILE A 50 13.73 3.14 0.28
CA ILE A 50 13.17 4.45 0.58
C ILE A 50 14.03 5.52 -0.09
N ARG A 51 13.38 6.52 -0.70
CA ARG A 51 14.03 7.72 -1.26
C ARG A 51 13.23 8.96 -0.90
N PHE A 52 13.84 10.14 -0.95
CA PHE A 52 13.09 11.39 -0.80
C PHE A 52 12.52 11.86 -2.13
N VAL A 53 11.23 12.22 -2.12
CA VAL A 53 10.51 12.86 -3.22
C VAL A 53 9.72 14.01 -2.60
N GLN A 54 9.88 15.24 -3.10
CA GLN A 54 9.18 16.41 -2.58
C GLN A 54 9.29 16.56 -1.04
N ASN A 55 10.51 16.39 -0.51
CA ASN A 55 10.80 16.44 0.93
C ASN A 55 10.01 15.43 1.79
N HIS A 56 9.54 14.33 1.20
CA HIS A 56 8.90 13.24 1.92
C HIS A 56 9.52 11.89 1.53
N PRO A 57 9.64 10.94 2.46
CA PRO A 57 10.05 9.58 2.12
C PRO A 57 9.01 8.93 1.19
N PHE A 58 9.51 8.20 0.20
CA PHE A 58 8.77 7.48 -0.81
C PHE A 58 9.27 6.03 -0.83
N TRP A 59 8.35 5.08 -0.70
CA TRP A 59 8.67 3.65 -0.66
C TRP A 59 8.56 3.05 -2.06
N SER A 60 9.69 2.61 -2.59
CA SER A 60 9.79 1.92 -3.88
C SER A 60 9.30 0.48 -3.80
N HIS A 61 9.25 -0.20 -4.94
CA HIS A 61 8.88 -1.61 -5.05
C HIS A 61 9.88 -2.56 -4.38
N LYS A 62 11.08 -2.09 -4.02
CA LYS A 62 12.07 -2.88 -3.27
C LYS A 62 11.69 -3.09 -1.80
N CYS A 63 10.67 -2.40 -1.30
CA CYS A 63 10.29 -2.49 0.10
C CYS A 63 9.71 -3.87 0.41
N GLU A 64 10.28 -4.54 1.40
CA GLU A 64 9.83 -5.85 1.88
C GLU A 64 8.89 -5.75 3.08
N SER A 65 8.38 -4.55 3.36
CA SER A 65 7.45 -4.30 4.46
C SER A 65 7.94 -4.88 5.81
N CYS A 66 9.22 -4.69 6.14
CA CYS A 66 9.81 -5.15 7.41
C CYS A 66 9.54 -4.21 8.61
N MET A 67 8.88 -3.07 8.38
CA MET A 67 8.61 -2.01 9.35
C MET A 67 9.83 -1.42 10.08
N HIS A 68 11.06 -1.75 9.68
CA HIS A 68 12.27 -1.23 10.33
C HIS A 68 12.28 0.31 10.38
N CYS A 69 11.95 0.95 9.26
CA CYS A 69 11.84 2.40 9.17
C CYS A 69 10.83 3.00 10.16
N MET A 70 9.70 2.32 10.41
CA MET A 70 8.68 2.75 11.37
C MET A 70 9.20 2.64 12.81
N ASN A 71 9.93 1.56 13.11
CA ASN A 71 10.42 1.25 14.46
C ASN A 71 11.57 2.17 14.92
N ILE A 72 12.37 2.68 13.98
CA ILE A 72 13.52 3.55 14.29
C ILE A 72 13.18 5.04 14.21
N CYS A 73 12.02 5.43 13.69
CA CYS A 73 11.73 6.85 13.46
C CYS A 73 11.55 7.59 14.80
N PRO A 74 12.46 8.50 15.20
CA PRO A 74 12.38 9.14 16.52
C PRO A 74 11.13 10.01 16.69
N GLN A 75 10.62 10.56 15.58
CA GLN A 75 9.39 11.35 15.55
C GLN A 75 8.12 10.50 15.51
N ARG A 76 8.25 9.16 15.42
CA ARG A 76 7.14 8.23 15.14
C ARG A 76 6.27 8.71 13.98
N ALA A 77 6.93 9.24 12.94
CA ALA A 77 6.26 9.92 11.86
C ALA A 77 5.76 8.97 10.76
N ILE A 78 6.33 7.77 10.65
CA ILE A 78 5.93 6.79 9.64
C ILE A 78 4.67 6.07 10.13
N GLU A 79 3.64 6.13 9.29
CA GLU A 79 2.31 5.56 9.50
C GLU A 79 1.90 4.76 8.26
N THR A 80 0.75 4.09 8.32
CA THR A 80 0.23 3.25 7.24
C THR A 80 -1.18 3.69 6.87
N ALA A 81 -1.38 4.19 5.65
CA ALA A 81 -2.61 4.82 5.20
C ALA A 81 -3.73 3.81 4.87
N HIS A 82 -4.07 2.93 5.82
CA HIS A 82 -5.00 1.80 5.68
C HIS A 82 -6.31 2.18 5.00
N LEU A 83 -6.96 3.26 5.45
CA LEU A 83 -8.22 3.70 4.89
C LEU A 83 -8.06 4.19 3.44
N ALA A 84 -7.07 5.04 3.18
CA ALA A 84 -6.82 5.55 1.83
C ALA A 84 -6.49 4.43 0.84
N THR A 85 -5.68 3.46 1.26
CA THR A 85 -5.40 2.27 0.47
C THR A 85 -6.66 1.42 0.30
N GLY A 86 -7.41 1.17 1.37
CA GLY A 86 -8.65 0.38 1.32
C GLY A 86 -9.69 0.97 0.36
N ILE A 87 -9.85 2.29 0.38
CA ILE A 87 -10.70 3.03 -0.56
C ILE A 87 -10.18 2.83 -1.99
N LEU A 88 -8.88 2.98 -2.24
CA LEU A 88 -8.31 2.75 -3.56
C LEU A 88 -8.58 1.32 -4.07
N TRP A 89 -8.39 0.30 -3.22
CA TRP A 89 -8.73 -1.08 -3.55
C TRP A 89 -10.23 -1.24 -3.81
N TRP A 90 -11.10 -0.65 -3.00
CA TRP A 90 -12.55 -0.70 -3.22
C TRP A 90 -12.97 -0.07 -4.55
N PHE A 91 -12.38 1.06 -4.93
CA PHE A 91 -12.63 1.67 -6.24
C PHE A 91 -12.19 0.76 -7.39
N VAL A 92 -11.00 0.15 -7.29
CA VAL A 92 -10.45 -0.74 -8.32
C VAL A 92 -11.25 -2.04 -8.47
N PHE A 93 -11.62 -2.68 -7.37
CA PHE A 93 -12.20 -4.02 -7.39
C PHE A 93 -13.73 -4.06 -7.30
N SER A 94 -14.39 -2.95 -6.97
CA SER A 94 -15.86 -2.90 -6.83
C SER A 94 -16.49 -1.79 -7.67
N PHE A 95 -16.15 -0.52 -7.41
CA PHE A 95 -16.86 0.61 -8.05
C PHE A 95 -16.66 0.65 -9.57
N ILE A 96 -15.41 0.56 -10.04
CA ILE A 96 -15.07 0.64 -11.47
C ILE A 96 -15.67 -0.55 -12.25
N PRO A 97 -15.51 -1.81 -11.81
CA PRO A 97 -16.11 -2.95 -12.51
C PRO A 97 -17.64 -2.83 -12.65
N VAL A 98 -18.34 -2.40 -11.60
CA VAL A 98 -19.80 -2.24 -11.61
C VAL A 98 -20.23 -1.11 -12.56
N LEU A 99 -19.51 0.01 -12.56
CA LEU A 99 -19.82 1.11 -13.48
C LEU A 99 -19.64 0.70 -14.94
N ILE A 100 -18.55 -0.01 -15.24
CA ILE A 100 -18.26 -0.51 -16.59
C ILE A 100 -19.32 -1.54 -17.00
N ALA A 101 -19.62 -2.50 -16.14
CA ALA A 101 -20.70 -3.46 -16.33
C ALA A 101 -22.03 -2.77 -16.69
N GLY A 102 -22.40 -1.73 -15.94
CA GLY A 102 -23.62 -0.96 -16.15
C GLY A 102 -23.71 -0.26 -17.53
N LEU A 103 -22.58 0.15 -18.10
CA LEU A 103 -22.55 0.75 -19.45
C LEU A 103 -22.87 -0.27 -20.55
N PHE A 104 -22.48 -1.53 -20.35
CA PHE A 104 -22.59 -2.58 -21.36
C PHE A 104 -23.91 -3.37 -21.32
N ILE A 105 -24.67 -3.34 -20.21
CA ILE A 105 -25.99 -4.01 -20.09
C ILE A 105 -27.03 -3.48 -21.09
N LYS A 106 -26.75 -2.36 -21.76
CA LYS A 106 -27.70 -1.70 -22.66
C LYS A 106 -27.67 -2.21 -24.11
N GLU A 107 -26.70 -3.03 -24.51
CA GLU A 107 -26.51 -3.47 -25.90
C GLU A 107 -26.35 -5.01 -26.04
N GLY A 108 -27.40 -5.65 -26.56
CA GLY A 108 -27.41 -6.88 -27.39
C GLY A 108 -26.56 -8.14 -27.06
N ASN A 109 -27.21 -9.29 -27.22
CA ASN A 109 -26.81 -10.71 -27.07
C ASN A 109 -25.33 -11.15 -27.31
N PHE A 110 -24.54 -10.43 -28.12
CA PHE A 110 -23.11 -10.72 -28.31
C PHE A 110 -22.29 -10.26 -27.10
N ILE A 111 -22.63 -9.11 -26.52
CA ILE A 111 -21.95 -8.57 -25.34
C ILE A 111 -22.16 -9.50 -24.14
N ASP A 112 -23.36 -10.06 -23.95
CA ASP A 112 -23.66 -10.97 -22.84
C ASP A 112 -22.77 -12.22 -22.82
N THR A 113 -22.46 -12.78 -23.99
CA THR A 113 -21.64 -14.00 -24.09
C THR A 113 -20.18 -13.75 -23.72
N TYR A 114 -19.63 -12.57 -24.05
CA TYR A 114 -18.23 -12.21 -23.78
C TYR A 114 -18.06 -11.26 -22.59
N PHE A 115 -19.16 -10.90 -21.92
CA PHE A 115 -19.20 -9.87 -20.88
C PHE A 115 -18.18 -10.13 -19.78
N THR A 116 -18.11 -11.36 -19.29
CA THR A 116 -17.18 -11.77 -18.23
C THR A 116 -15.73 -11.58 -18.67
N LEU A 117 -15.36 -12.07 -19.85
CA LEU A 117 -14.00 -11.95 -20.39
C LEU A 117 -13.59 -10.48 -20.57
N ILE A 118 -14.49 -9.66 -21.11
CA ILE A 118 -14.27 -8.22 -21.31
C ILE A 118 -14.05 -7.52 -19.97
N VAL A 119 -14.91 -7.78 -18.97
CA VAL A 119 -14.79 -7.20 -17.62
C VAL A 119 -13.46 -7.58 -16.98
N TRP A 120 -13.08 -8.85 -16.97
CA TRP A 120 -11.79 -9.30 -16.40
C TRP A 120 -10.58 -8.65 -17.09
N THR A 121 -10.63 -8.55 -18.42
CA THR A 121 -9.55 -7.93 -19.20
C THR A 121 -9.42 -6.45 -18.88
N ILE A 122 -10.55 -5.73 -18.81
CA ILE A 122 -10.58 -4.32 -18.44
C ILE A 122 -10.10 -4.12 -16.99
N MET A 123 -10.54 -4.95 -16.05
CA MET A 123 -10.08 -4.89 -14.65
C MET A 123 -8.57 -5.05 -14.54
N PHE A 124 -7.99 -5.97 -15.30
CA PHE A 124 -6.53 -6.17 -15.31
C PHE A 124 -5.79 -4.97 -15.92
N ILE A 125 -6.27 -4.46 -17.05
CA ILE A 125 -5.68 -3.31 -17.75
C ILE A 125 -5.76 -2.03 -16.91
N THR A 126 -6.88 -1.81 -16.23
CA THR A 126 -7.13 -0.58 -15.46
C THR A 126 -6.58 -0.63 -14.04
N GLY A 127 -6.60 -1.79 -13.38
CA GLY A 127 -6.25 -1.92 -11.97
C GLY A 127 -4.79 -1.57 -11.66
N LEU A 128 -3.84 -2.08 -12.44
CA LEU A 128 -2.42 -1.81 -12.24
C LEU A 128 -2.07 -0.31 -12.39
N PRO A 129 -2.49 0.39 -13.46
CA PRO A 129 -2.36 1.84 -13.56
C PRO A 129 -2.99 2.58 -12.38
N ILE A 130 -4.22 2.25 -11.98
CA ILE A 130 -4.90 2.95 -10.88
C ILE A 130 -4.11 2.82 -9.57
N ILE A 131 -3.59 1.64 -9.26
CA ILE A 131 -2.75 1.45 -8.07
C ILE A 131 -1.46 2.29 -8.18
N PHE A 132 -0.81 2.25 -9.34
CA PHE A 132 0.44 2.99 -9.56
C PHE A 132 0.26 4.51 -9.47
N PHE A 133 -0.74 5.05 -10.19
CA PHE A 133 -1.06 6.48 -10.20
C PHE A 133 -1.68 6.92 -8.87
N GLY A 134 -2.57 6.13 -8.29
CA GLY A 134 -3.20 6.42 -7.02
C GLY A 134 -2.19 6.53 -5.87
N TYR A 135 -1.13 5.71 -5.85
CA TYR A 135 -0.04 5.89 -4.89
C TYR A 135 0.73 7.20 -5.13
N LYS A 136 1.02 7.57 -6.38
CA LYS A 136 1.68 8.85 -6.69
C LYS A 136 0.82 10.04 -6.28
N ILE A 137 -0.48 9.97 -6.52
CA ILE A 137 -1.47 10.98 -6.13
C ILE A 137 -1.52 11.08 -4.60
N LEU A 138 -1.63 9.96 -3.90
CA LEU A 138 -1.60 9.91 -2.44
C LEU A 138 -0.31 10.56 -1.90
N HIS A 139 0.85 10.16 -2.42
CA HIS A 139 2.15 10.68 -2.02
C HIS A 139 2.26 12.19 -2.26
N PHE A 140 1.83 12.66 -3.43
CA PHE A 140 1.75 14.08 -3.76
C PHE A 140 0.87 14.84 -2.74
N PHE A 141 -0.29 14.28 -2.38
CA PHE A 141 -1.16 14.91 -1.39
C PHE A 141 -0.56 14.98 0.03
N MET A 142 0.42 14.12 0.36
CA MET A 142 1.10 14.18 1.67
C MET A 142 1.89 15.48 1.88
N GLN A 143 2.20 16.24 0.82
CA GLN A 143 2.84 17.54 0.95
C GLN A 143 1.92 18.61 1.57
N TYR A 144 0.60 18.43 1.48
CA TYR A 144 -0.37 19.36 2.05
C TYR A 144 -0.70 18.95 3.48
N LYS A 145 -0.38 19.83 4.43
CA LYS A 145 -0.51 19.56 5.88
C LYS A 145 -1.91 19.07 6.29
N PHE A 146 -2.97 19.66 5.74
CA PHE A 146 -4.34 19.27 6.03
C PHE A 146 -4.65 17.83 5.60
N LEU A 147 -4.33 17.48 4.34
CA LEU A 147 -4.56 16.13 3.80
C LEU A 147 -3.68 15.09 4.48
N ASN A 148 -2.41 15.43 4.73
CA ASN A 148 -1.49 14.60 5.50
C ASN A 148 -2.07 14.28 6.88
N TYR A 149 -2.59 15.29 7.60
CA TYR A 149 -3.24 15.10 8.89
C TYR A 149 -4.46 14.19 8.77
N LEU A 150 -5.35 14.40 7.79
CA LEU A 150 -6.55 13.57 7.60
C LEU A 150 -6.21 12.11 7.29
N ILE A 151 -5.29 11.86 6.36
CA ILE A 151 -4.85 10.52 5.96
C ILE A 151 -4.18 9.81 7.15
N THR A 152 -3.34 10.51 7.90
CA THR A 152 -2.65 9.91 9.07
C THR A 152 -3.56 9.78 10.29
N TYR A 153 -4.62 10.59 10.40
CA TYR A 153 -5.64 10.48 11.43
C TYR A 153 -6.42 9.17 11.30
N THR A 154 -6.73 8.77 10.07
CA THR A 154 -7.46 7.53 9.74
C THR A 154 -6.55 6.29 9.71
N SER A 155 -5.26 6.44 10.00
CA SER A 155 -4.33 5.34 10.11
C SER A 155 -4.58 4.51 11.38
N LEU A 156 -4.70 3.19 11.22
CA LEU A 156 -4.86 2.27 12.36
C LEU A 156 -3.69 2.33 13.35
N THR A 157 -2.46 2.59 12.85
CA THR A 157 -1.24 2.69 13.67
C THR A 157 -1.19 3.91 14.60
N ARG A 158 -2.17 4.80 14.48
CA ARG A 158 -2.35 5.93 15.41
C ARG A 158 -3.09 5.53 16.68
N PHE A 159 -3.97 4.52 16.62
CA PHE A 159 -4.75 4.11 17.77
C PHE A 159 -3.89 3.43 18.84
N LYS A 160 -4.17 3.71 20.12
CA LYS A 160 -3.37 3.23 21.26
C LYS A 160 -3.31 1.70 21.36
N PHE A 161 -4.34 1.00 20.87
CA PHE A 161 -4.36 -0.46 20.87
C PHE A 161 -3.39 -1.05 19.84
N TRP A 162 -3.07 -0.31 18.77
CA TRP A 162 -2.12 -0.71 17.74
C TRP A 162 -0.69 -0.43 18.22
N ARG A 163 -0.23 -1.23 19.18
CA ARG A 163 1.10 -1.08 19.78
C ARG A 163 2.18 -1.23 18.69
N ARG A 164 3.01 -0.20 18.55
CA ARG A 164 4.18 -0.22 17.66
C ARG A 164 5.44 -0.46 18.47
N TYR A 165 6.28 -1.36 17.98
CA TYR A 165 7.62 -1.53 18.51
C TYR A 165 8.45 -0.27 18.25
N PHE A 166 9.28 0.10 19.21
CA PHE A 166 10.23 1.19 19.06
C PHE A 166 11.62 0.68 19.40
N ALA A 167 12.57 0.86 18.49
CA ALA A 167 13.92 0.36 18.69
C ALA A 167 14.58 1.06 19.90
N PRO A 168 15.34 0.33 20.74
CA PRO A 168 16.14 0.93 21.81
C PRO A 168 17.07 2.02 21.27
N LYS A 169 17.28 3.09 22.04
CA LYS A 169 18.08 4.27 21.63
C LYS A 169 19.49 3.93 21.13
N LYS A 170 20.08 2.82 21.57
CA LYS A 170 21.40 2.35 21.12
C LYS A 170 21.46 1.94 19.64
N TYR A 171 20.30 1.79 18.98
CA TYR A 171 20.18 1.43 17.56
C TYR A 171 19.67 2.60 16.70
N LEU A 172 19.58 3.82 17.25
CA LEU A 172 19.15 5.04 16.57
C LEU A 172 20.36 5.91 16.22
#